data_AF-A0A7S2S586-F1
#
_entry.id   AF-A0A7S2S586-F1
#
_cell.length_a   1.000
_cell.length_b   1.000
_cell.length_c   1.000
_cell.angle_alpha   90.00
_cell.angle_beta   90.00
_cell.angle_gamma   90.00
#
_symmetry.space_group_name_H-M   'P 1'
#
loop_
_entity.id
_entity.type
_entity.pdbx_description
1 polymer ?
#
loop_
_entity_poly.entity_id
_entity_poly.type
_entity_poly.pdbx_seq_one_letter_code
_entity_poly.pdbx_strand_id
1 'polypeptide(L)'
;ERSGVEGVGGGGPGPCEVPGVPPEAPGSLQMRMNKLMEDCERLESAEDEDTEPYKSKYEARKRFEEFKSELQRARAENPEGNAEIEIPIAQLDCRIGINQFLTEENADGQKSMENGLKVLDSVGFKVVQEAVNNGGDSGPCDSMPADSSGVVDVLNSYNYLGILWNKRAEGSEKALLYLKRAKLIFESVGQGPEADAAYTMTLYFLAQTYAALGDGDSASECVIETLRRQKRFKQVFDTVRWSRNALELSTYYAQKGMVGCWLHCLHAAELTIQDDSDDKHETDDVNRLKADIEISRADAFGTILQAGTILLRGGQLENGWENEEIQTKVTIDLLDGAQVPKTQVVTAQSVKTFQVARELFKTANAALEHAKQYYVLDGYVTEHIKILQQQATLYKNLSCFEDDPKRFLAMHSRREKLLAQLLEELNPEFYNVQIQEISYELLDASMMMLSTRERIVEQKHELELADLKKINECCVRVVKYGTRYGEAFRKAEELDEKSGNKTSDEELSTYLRSHFYIANAYRKMHAPPGSNPQAQAVFLQESLKWFETTTRLAAERLPKNSPVFAEEIKISQEMIELIPAQLRTMVYH
;
A
#
# COMPACT_ATOMS: atom_id res chain seq x y z
N GLU A 1 -39.60 68.79 -12.96
CA GLU A 1 -38.72 69.98 -12.88
C GLU A 1 -37.33 69.52 -13.34
N ARG A 2 -36.96 69.73 -14.62
CA ARG A 2 -36.16 70.87 -15.11
C ARG A 2 -35.07 71.33 -14.15
N SER A 3 -33.80 71.02 -14.49
CA SER A 3 -32.75 72.02 -14.66
C SER A 3 -31.48 71.37 -15.22
N GLY A 4 -31.08 71.76 -16.43
CA GLY A 4 -29.70 71.63 -16.89
C GLY A 4 -28.92 72.89 -16.55
N VAL A 5 -27.58 72.79 -16.52
CA VAL A 5 -26.63 73.89 -16.77
C VAL A 5 -25.38 73.30 -17.44
N GLU A 6 -24.88 74.05 -18.41
CA GLU A 6 -23.80 73.77 -19.37
C GLU A 6 -22.38 73.85 -18.77
N GLY A 7 -21.40 73.45 -19.58
CA GLY A 7 -20.02 73.15 -19.20
C GLY A 7 -19.09 74.35 -19.01
N VAL A 8 -17.87 74.05 -18.54
CA VAL A 8 -16.62 74.72 -18.93
C VAL A 8 -15.49 73.68 -18.83
N GLY A 9 -14.66 73.60 -19.88
CA GLY A 9 -13.51 72.71 -19.93
C GLY A 9 -12.33 73.15 -19.05
N GLY A 10 -11.53 72.17 -18.65
CA GLY A 10 -10.24 72.34 -17.99
C GLY A 10 -9.42 71.08 -18.22
N GLY A 11 -8.28 71.22 -18.91
CA GLY A 11 -7.42 70.12 -19.31
C GLY A 11 -6.48 69.63 -18.20
N GLY A 12 -6.07 68.37 -18.36
CA GLY A 12 -4.89 67.73 -17.77
C GLY A 12 -5.19 66.68 -16.69
N PRO A 13 -4.34 65.66 -16.46
CA PRO A 13 -3.17 65.21 -17.23
C PRO A 13 -3.39 63.85 -17.91
N GLY A 14 -2.66 63.61 -19.01
CA GLY A 14 -2.66 62.33 -19.74
C GLY A 14 -2.09 61.17 -18.90
N PRO A 15 -2.30 59.92 -19.35
CA PRO A 15 -1.76 58.75 -18.69
C PRO A 15 -0.23 58.87 -18.64
N CYS A 16 0.35 58.69 -17.45
CA CYS A 16 1.78 58.55 -17.27
C CYS A 16 2.27 57.42 -18.17
N GLU A 17 3.00 57.78 -19.23
CA GLU A 17 3.80 56.87 -20.02
C GLU A 17 4.82 56.20 -19.08
N VAL A 18 4.60 54.91 -18.83
CA VAL A 18 5.67 54.00 -18.41
C VAL A 18 6.74 54.10 -19.51
N PRO A 19 8.04 54.27 -19.20
CA PRO A 19 9.07 54.31 -20.22
C PRO A 19 8.97 53.02 -21.05
N GLY A 20 8.58 53.17 -22.31
CA GLY A 20 8.39 52.06 -23.22
C GLY A 20 9.68 51.26 -23.33
N VAL A 21 9.60 49.97 -23.03
CA VAL A 21 10.54 48.99 -23.57
C VAL A 21 10.50 49.20 -25.10
N PRO A 22 11.63 49.48 -25.77
CA PRO A 22 11.61 49.73 -27.20
C PRO A 22 11.04 48.49 -27.91
N PRO A 23 10.14 48.66 -28.90
CA PRO A 23 9.65 47.52 -29.67
C PRO A 23 10.84 46.85 -30.37
N GLU A 24 11.04 45.56 -30.10
CA GLU A 24 12.11 44.78 -30.71
C GLU A 24 11.97 44.79 -32.24
N ALA A 25 13.09 44.94 -32.94
CA ALA A 25 13.12 45.01 -34.39
C ALA A 25 12.62 43.69 -35.03
N PRO A 26 11.80 43.75 -36.10
CA PRO A 26 11.41 42.55 -36.86
C PRO A 26 12.65 41.82 -37.37
N GLY A 27 12.93 40.63 -36.83
CA GLY A 27 14.12 39.83 -37.18
C GLY A 27 15.14 39.63 -36.06
N SER A 28 14.86 40.06 -34.81
CA SER A 28 15.68 39.71 -33.65
C SER A 28 15.78 38.18 -33.47
N LEU A 29 16.91 37.70 -32.96
CA LEU A 29 17.13 36.28 -32.63
C LEU A 29 16.01 35.75 -31.70
N GLN A 30 15.62 36.56 -30.72
CA GLN A 30 14.55 36.25 -29.77
C GLN A 30 13.21 36.02 -30.47
N MET A 31 12.81 36.87 -31.42
CA MET A 31 11.56 36.71 -32.14
C MET A 31 11.55 35.44 -33.01
N ARG A 32 12.70 35.09 -33.60
CA ARG A 32 12.86 33.84 -34.37
C ARG A 32 12.77 32.61 -33.47
N MET A 33 13.41 32.67 -32.29
CA MET A 33 13.35 31.61 -31.28
C MET A 33 11.91 31.40 -30.79
N ASN A 34 11.22 32.48 -30.36
CA ASN A 34 9.84 32.40 -29.89
C ASN A 34 8.91 31.78 -30.94
N LYS A 35 9.03 32.22 -32.21
CA LYS A 35 8.23 31.65 -33.31
C LYS A 35 8.52 30.16 -33.53
N LEU A 36 9.80 29.76 -33.49
CA LEU A 36 10.18 28.35 -33.60
C LEU A 36 9.58 27.51 -32.46
N MET A 37 9.69 27.99 -31.23
CA MET A 37 9.15 27.30 -30.05
C MET A 37 7.64 27.13 -30.18
N GLU A 38 6.91 28.18 -30.52
CA GLU A 38 5.44 28.13 -30.69
C GLU A 38 5.02 27.18 -31.83
N ASP A 39 5.71 27.22 -32.97
CA ASP A 39 5.42 26.34 -34.10
C ASP A 39 5.70 24.86 -33.77
N CYS A 40 6.80 24.59 -33.04
CA CYS A 40 7.15 23.24 -32.63
C CYS A 40 6.27 22.72 -31.49
N GLU A 41 5.85 23.53 -30.53
CA GLU A 41 4.92 23.11 -29.48
C GLU A 41 3.57 22.67 -30.06
N ARG A 42 3.09 23.35 -31.12
CA ARG A 42 1.91 22.92 -31.89
C ARG A 42 2.12 21.56 -32.57
N LEU A 43 3.31 21.30 -33.10
CA LEU A 43 3.65 19.99 -33.69
C LEU A 43 3.75 18.90 -32.62
N GLU A 44 4.43 19.15 -31.52
CA GLU A 44 4.64 18.16 -30.44
C GLU A 44 3.32 17.71 -29.79
N SER A 45 2.32 18.59 -29.81
CA SER A 45 0.96 18.36 -29.29
C SER A 45 0.01 17.70 -30.29
N ALA A 46 0.41 17.47 -31.55
CA ALA A 46 -0.43 16.82 -32.54
C ALA A 46 -0.58 15.31 -32.26
N GLU A 47 -1.78 14.78 -32.50
CA GLU A 47 -2.04 13.33 -32.46
C GLU A 47 -1.50 12.69 -33.75
N ASP A 48 -0.58 11.74 -33.59
CA ASP A 48 -0.01 10.95 -34.68
C ASP A 48 -0.83 9.66 -34.88
N GLU A 49 -0.94 9.18 -36.11
CA GLU A 49 -1.56 7.88 -36.41
C GLU A 49 -0.73 6.73 -35.85
N ASP A 50 -1.37 5.64 -35.40
CA ASP A 50 -0.70 4.44 -34.88
C ASP A 50 0.29 3.82 -35.87
N THR A 51 0.08 4.02 -37.18
CA THR A 51 0.96 3.54 -38.25
C THR A 51 2.24 4.37 -38.41
N GLU A 52 2.28 5.60 -37.90
CA GLU A 52 3.43 6.50 -37.95
C GLU A 52 3.64 7.19 -36.59
N PRO A 53 3.97 6.43 -35.54
CA PRO A 53 4.08 6.98 -34.19
C PRO A 53 5.20 8.04 -34.11
N TYR A 54 4.92 9.10 -33.35
CA TYR A 54 5.85 10.21 -33.07
C TYR A 54 6.26 11.05 -34.27
N LYS A 55 5.61 10.91 -35.43
CA LYS A 55 5.92 11.67 -36.65
C LYS A 55 6.03 13.18 -36.39
N SER A 56 5.07 13.75 -35.68
CA SER A 56 5.05 15.19 -35.40
C SER A 56 6.18 15.61 -34.46
N LYS A 57 6.58 14.74 -33.52
CA LYS A 57 7.74 14.96 -32.64
C LYS A 57 9.06 14.90 -33.40
N TYR A 58 9.21 13.97 -34.35
CA TYR A 58 10.37 13.93 -35.25
C TYR A 58 10.45 15.18 -36.14
N GLU A 59 9.32 15.68 -36.65
CA GLU A 59 9.29 16.92 -37.43
C GLU A 59 9.71 18.14 -36.59
N ALA A 60 9.20 18.27 -35.36
CA ALA A 60 9.59 19.32 -34.43
C ALA A 60 11.11 19.27 -34.12
N ARG A 61 11.62 18.07 -33.81
CA ARG A 61 13.06 17.86 -33.54
C ARG A 61 13.92 18.29 -34.71
N LYS A 62 13.54 17.94 -35.94
CA LYS A 62 14.26 18.35 -37.14
C LYS A 62 14.38 19.88 -37.23
N ARG A 63 13.28 20.61 -36.95
CA ARG A 63 13.30 22.08 -36.94
C ARG A 63 14.20 22.65 -35.84
N PHE A 64 14.19 22.04 -34.66
CA PHE A 64 15.11 22.42 -33.57
C PHE A 64 16.57 22.19 -33.95
N GLU A 65 16.90 21.04 -34.55
CA GLU A 65 18.26 20.71 -34.98
C GLU A 65 18.77 21.61 -36.11
N GLU A 66 17.91 21.95 -37.07
CA GLU A 66 18.22 22.88 -38.16
C GLU A 66 18.55 24.28 -37.61
N PHE A 67 17.71 24.80 -36.70
CA PHE A 67 17.93 26.11 -36.10
C PHE A 67 19.16 26.11 -35.18
N LYS A 68 19.36 25.06 -34.38
CA LYS A 68 20.57 24.89 -33.57
C LYS A 68 21.83 24.89 -34.43
N SER A 69 21.81 24.22 -35.58
CA SER A 69 22.94 24.18 -36.52
C SER A 69 23.20 25.54 -37.17
N GLU A 70 22.18 26.36 -37.39
CA GLU A 70 22.33 27.76 -37.80
C GLU A 70 23.04 28.59 -36.72
N LEU A 71 22.58 28.50 -35.47
CA LEU A 71 23.17 29.22 -34.34
C LEU A 71 24.62 28.82 -34.07
N GLN A 72 24.94 27.52 -34.18
CA GLN A 72 26.31 27.02 -34.03
C GLN A 72 27.26 27.55 -35.12
N ARG A 73 26.77 27.72 -36.35
CA ARG A 73 27.55 28.36 -37.43
C ARG A 73 27.79 29.83 -37.13
N ALA A 74 26.76 30.57 -36.72
CA ALA A 74 26.90 31.97 -36.32
C ALA A 74 27.88 32.15 -35.15
N ARG A 75 27.86 31.25 -34.17
CA ARG A 75 28.82 31.19 -33.04
C ARG A 75 30.26 30.99 -33.51
N ALA A 76 30.48 30.13 -34.50
CA ALA A 76 31.82 29.86 -35.04
C ALA A 76 32.37 31.05 -35.85
N GLU A 77 31.49 31.80 -36.50
CA GLU A 77 31.84 32.98 -37.31
C GLU A 77 32.16 34.22 -36.46
N ASN A 78 31.59 34.34 -35.25
CA ASN A 78 31.85 35.47 -34.34
C ASN A 78 32.10 35.03 -32.88
N PRO A 79 33.33 34.57 -32.54
CA PRO A 79 33.63 34.00 -31.22
C PRO A 79 33.54 34.97 -30.03
N GLU A 80 33.62 36.29 -30.27
CA GLU A 80 33.68 37.32 -29.21
C GLU A 80 32.28 37.79 -28.77
N GLY A 81 31.21 37.49 -29.53
CA GLY A 81 29.82 37.90 -29.25
C GLY A 81 28.90 36.82 -28.65
N ASN A 82 29.46 35.75 -28.07
CA ASN A 82 28.77 34.47 -27.87
C ASN A 82 27.66 34.42 -26.79
N ALA A 83 27.59 35.38 -25.86
CA ALA A 83 26.67 35.27 -24.72
C ALA A 83 25.18 35.21 -25.12
N GLU A 84 24.79 35.90 -26.20
CA GLU A 84 23.39 35.96 -26.66
C GLU A 84 22.92 34.69 -27.39
N ILE A 85 23.84 33.85 -27.89
CA ILE A 85 23.53 32.66 -28.70
C ILE A 85 23.62 31.37 -27.86
N GLU A 86 24.43 31.35 -26.80
CA GLU A 86 24.59 30.16 -25.94
C GLU A 86 23.29 29.74 -25.26
N ILE A 87 22.48 30.70 -24.77
CA ILE A 87 21.22 30.40 -24.08
C ILE A 87 20.21 29.74 -25.04
N PRO A 88 19.92 30.30 -26.24
CA PRO A 88 19.08 29.63 -27.23
C PRO A 88 19.58 28.24 -27.64
N ILE A 89 20.88 28.04 -27.85
CA ILE A 89 21.44 26.71 -28.15
C ILE A 89 21.14 25.73 -27.01
N ALA A 90 21.31 26.17 -25.77
CA ALA A 90 21.08 25.33 -24.59
C ALA A 90 19.59 25.00 -24.38
N GLN A 91 18.69 25.93 -24.66
CA GLN A 91 17.24 25.69 -24.67
C GLN A 91 16.86 24.66 -25.74
N LEU A 92 17.41 24.78 -26.95
CA LEU A 92 17.21 23.79 -28.02
C LEU A 92 17.76 22.42 -27.64
N ASP A 93 18.92 22.36 -26.97
CA ASP A 93 19.48 21.11 -26.44
C ASP A 93 18.54 20.42 -25.44
N CYS A 94 17.94 21.18 -24.53
CA CYS A 94 16.92 20.67 -23.60
C CYS A 94 15.72 20.11 -24.36
N ARG A 95 15.17 20.87 -25.31
CA ARG A 95 13.96 20.47 -26.04
C ARG A 95 14.20 19.27 -26.98
N ILE A 96 15.33 19.24 -27.66
CA ILE A 96 15.79 18.06 -28.43
C ILE A 96 15.90 16.84 -27.51
N GLY A 97 16.49 17.02 -26.32
CA GLY A 97 16.66 15.94 -25.37
C GLY A 97 15.35 15.40 -24.78
N ILE A 98 14.39 16.29 -24.48
CA ILE A 98 13.03 15.92 -24.09
C ILE A 98 12.36 15.12 -25.21
N ASN A 99 12.43 15.61 -26.45
CA ASN A 99 11.83 14.96 -27.59
C ASN A 99 12.45 13.57 -27.84
N GLN A 100 13.78 13.44 -27.74
CA GLN A 100 14.51 12.15 -27.79
C GLN A 100 14.07 11.19 -26.68
N PHE A 101 13.87 11.66 -25.46
CA PHE A 101 13.34 10.83 -24.38
C PHE A 101 11.92 10.33 -24.70
N LEU A 102 11.05 11.21 -25.19
CA LEU A 102 9.66 10.87 -25.52
C LEU A 102 9.54 9.91 -26.73
N THR A 103 10.55 9.83 -27.59
CA THR A 103 10.64 8.83 -28.68
C THR A 103 11.56 7.66 -28.36
N GLU A 104 11.81 7.42 -27.06
CA GLU A 104 12.57 6.27 -26.55
C GLU A 104 14.07 6.24 -26.91
N GLU A 105 14.62 7.34 -27.42
CA GLU A 105 16.06 7.54 -27.69
C GLU A 105 16.79 8.03 -26.42
N ASN A 106 16.64 7.27 -25.34
CA ASN A 106 16.99 7.67 -23.97
C ASN A 106 18.46 8.09 -23.77
N ALA A 107 19.40 7.46 -24.47
CA ALA A 107 20.83 7.76 -24.34
C ALA A 107 21.18 9.13 -24.94
N ASP A 108 20.65 9.41 -26.13
CA ASP A 108 20.83 10.70 -26.80
C ASP A 108 20.05 11.79 -26.06
N GLY A 109 18.82 11.48 -25.62
CA GLY A 109 18.00 12.38 -24.80
C GLY A 109 18.72 12.82 -23.54
N GLN A 110 19.31 11.88 -22.79
CA GLN A 110 20.12 12.21 -21.61
C GLN A 110 21.26 13.18 -21.96
N LYS A 111 22.02 12.89 -23.02
CA LYS A 111 23.17 13.69 -23.43
C LYS A 111 22.77 15.10 -23.83
N SER A 112 21.70 15.25 -24.61
CA SER A 112 21.20 16.55 -25.05
C SER A 112 20.71 17.39 -23.86
N MET A 113 19.92 16.81 -22.95
CA MET A 113 19.48 17.50 -21.73
C MET A 113 20.65 17.91 -20.84
N GLU A 114 21.61 17.01 -20.57
CA GLU A 114 22.79 17.33 -19.75
C GLU A 114 23.65 18.45 -20.38
N ASN A 115 23.76 18.50 -21.71
CA ASN A 115 24.47 19.58 -22.41
C ASN A 115 23.76 20.93 -22.25
N GLY A 116 22.44 20.98 -22.46
CA GLY A 116 21.66 22.20 -22.31
C GLY A 116 21.69 22.72 -20.88
N LEU A 117 21.41 21.85 -19.91
CA LEU A 117 21.41 22.19 -18.49
C LEU A 117 22.78 22.68 -18.00
N LYS A 118 23.89 22.11 -18.49
CA LYS A 118 25.24 22.57 -18.13
C LYS A 118 25.46 24.06 -18.45
N VAL A 119 24.91 24.54 -19.56
CA VAL A 119 25.01 25.95 -19.96
C VAL A 119 24.02 26.80 -19.16
N LEU A 120 22.76 26.38 -19.06
CA LEU A 120 21.71 27.13 -18.36
C LEU A 120 22.00 27.29 -16.85
N ASP A 121 22.53 26.25 -16.20
CA ASP A 121 23.01 26.29 -14.81
C ASP A 121 24.11 27.36 -14.61
N SER A 122 24.94 27.60 -15.63
CA SER A 122 26.09 28.51 -15.55
C SER A 122 25.76 29.99 -15.79
N VAL A 123 24.64 30.28 -16.46
CA VAL A 123 24.27 31.63 -16.92
C VAL A 123 23.06 32.21 -16.17
N GLY A 124 22.06 31.39 -15.83
CA GLY A 124 20.79 31.87 -15.27
C GLY A 124 20.39 31.22 -13.94
N PHE A 125 21.02 30.12 -13.53
CA PHE A 125 20.63 29.35 -12.34
C PHE A 125 21.75 29.14 -11.30
N LYS A 126 22.82 29.95 -11.35
CA LYS A 126 23.98 29.84 -10.43
C LYS A 126 23.61 29.84 -8.94
N VAL A 127 22.51 30.48 -8.56
CA VAL A 127 22.01 30.53 -7.17
C VAL A 127 21.56 29.14 -6.66
N VAL A 128 21.12 28.25 -7.56
CA VAL A 128 20.67 26.87 -7.26
C VAL A 128 21.87 25.95 -6.95
N GLN A 129 23.04 26.22 -7.55
CA GLN A 129 24.24 25.39 -7.42
C GLN A 129 24.86 25.43 -6.00
N GLU A 130 24.79 26.58 -5.32
CA GLU A 130 25.38 26.78 -3.99
C GLU A 130 24.51 26.24 -2.84
N ALA A 131 23.18 26.22 -3.02
CA ALA A 131 22.24 25.66 -2.05
C ALA A 131 22.26 24.10 -2.04
N VAL A 132 22.29 23.49 -3.23
CA VAL A 132 22.24 22.02 -3.38
C VAL A 132 23.53 21.32 -2.94
N ASN A 133 24.70 21.91 -3.19
CA ASN A 133 26.00 21.31 -2.82
C ASN A 133 26.26 21.29 -1.30
N ASN A 134 25.53 22.08 -0.52
CA ASN A 134 25.73 22.22 0.93
C ASN A 134 24.66 21.51 1.77
N GLY A 135 23.74 20.75 1.14
CA GLY A 135 22.70 19.99 1.85
C GLY A 135 21.70 20.87 2.62
N GLY A 136 21.59 22.16 2.27
CA GLY A 136 20.80 23.14 2.99
C GLY A 136 19.42 23.37 2.37
N ASP A 137 18.40 23.31 3.22
CA ASP A 137 17.04 23.78 2.95
C ASP A 137 17.05 25.32 3.01
N SER A 138 17.39 25.98 1.90
CA SER A 138 17.45 27.45 1.82
C SER A 138 16.44 27.95 0.79
N GLY A 139 15.50 28.78 1.26
CA GLY A 139 14.39 29.33 0.49
C GLY A 139 14.77 30.32 -0.64
N PRO A 140 13.77 30.92 -1.30
CA PRO A 140 13.94 31.66 -2.56
C PRO A 140 14.83 32.90 -2.40
N CYS A 141 15.67 33.18 -3.40
CA CYS A 141 16.56 34.34 -3.44
C CYS A 141 15.98 35.47 -4.31
N ASP A 142 15.97 36.69 -3.78
CA ASP A 142 15.32 37.90 -4.33
C ASP A 142 15.99 38.52 -5.58
N SER A 143 16.84 37.79 -6.32
CA SER A 143 17.54 38.35 -7.48
C SER A 143 17.64 37.36 -8.64
N MET A 144 16.60 37.26 -9.46
CA MET A 144 16.66 36.59 -10.76
C MET A 144 15.89 37.31 -11.88
N PRO A 145 16.28 37.08 -13.15
CA PRO A 145 15.88 37.89 -14.30
C PRO A 145 14.39 37.75 -14.63
N ALA A 146 13.79 38.84 -15.10
CA ALA A 146 12.37 38.98 -15.38
C ALA A 146 11.85 38.23 -16.63
N ASP A 147 12.64 37.35 -17.26
CA ASP A 147 12.22 36.62 -18.45
C ASP A 147 12.17 35.11 -18.16
N SER A 148 10.94 34.59 -18.03
CA SER A 148 10.60 33.21 -17.71
C SER A 148 10.78 32.24 -18.91
N SER A 149 11.44 32.69 -19.98
CA SER A 149 11.60 31.91 -21.21
C SER A 149 12.50 30.68 -20.98
N GLY A 150 11.92 29.48 -21.13
CA GLY A 150 12.64 28.20 -21.01
C GLY A 150 12.64 27.55 -19.62
N VAL A 151 12.00 28.15 -18.60
CA VAL A 151 11.89 27.51 -17.25
C VAL A 151 11.22 26.13 -17.33
N VAL A 152 10.15 26.02 -18.13
CA VAL A 152 9.42 24.75 -18.35
C VAL A 152 10.36 23.68 -18.92
N ASP A 153 11.26 24.03 -19.82
CA ASP A 153 12.20 23.10 -20.45
C ASP A 153 13.28 22.62 -19.51
N VAL A 154 13.75 23.52 -18.65
CA VAL A 154 14.67 23.19 -17.58
C VAL A 154 14.01 22.23 -16.59
N LEU A 155 12.79 22.53 -16.14
CA LEU A 155 12.02 21.67 -15.23
C LEU A 155 11.80 20.29 -15.83
N ASN A 156 11.31 20.23 -17.07
CA ASN A 156 11.05 18.97 -17.77
C ASN A 156 12.33 18.18 -18.02
N SER A 157 13.43 18.84 -18.39
CA SER A 157 14.73 18.17 -18.57
C SER A 157 15.20 17.52 -17.27
N TYR A 158 15.14 18.25 -16.15
CA TYR A 158 15.45 17.69 -14.84
C TYR A 158 14.52 16.55 -14.43
N ASN A 159 13.21 16.66 -14.71
CA ASN A 159 12.26 15.60 -14.45
C ASN A 159 12.56 14.32 -15.24
N TYR A 160 12.75 14.43 -16.56
CA TYR A 160 13.04 13.27 -17.40
C TYR A 160 14.40 12.63 -17.09
N LEU A 161 15.42 13.43 -16.75
CA LEU A 161 16.67 12.90 -16.19
C LEU A 161 16.41 12.16 -14.87
N GLY A 162 15.60 12.73 -13.98
CA GLY A 162 15.14 12.07 -12.75
C GLY A 162 14.54 10.69 -13.03
N ILE A 163 13.59 10.62 -13.96
CA ILE A 163 12.93 9.36 -14.36
C ILE A 163 13.94 8.35 -14.94
N LEU A 164 14.83 8.79 -15.83
CA LEU A 164 15.84 7.94 -16.44
C LEU A 164 16.76 7.30 -15.40
N TRP A 165 17.21 8.09 -14.42
CA TRP A 165 18.10 7.61 -13.38
C TRP A 165 17.35 6.74 -12.35
N ASN A 166 16.10 7.06 -12.03
CA ASN A 166 15.31 6.27 -11.08
C ASN A 166 15.02 4.84 -11.60
N LYS A 167 15.01 4.64 -12.93
CA LYS A 167 14.85 3.32 -13.56
C LYS A 167 16.13 2.46 -13.55
N ARG A 168 17.29 3.01 -13.18
CA ARG A 168 18.58 2.29 -13.18
C ARG A 168 18.85 1.71 -11.80
N ALA A 169 19.52 0.55 -11.76
CA ALA A 169 20.10 0.04 -10.52
C ALA A 169 21.06 1.09 -9.93
N GLU A 170 20.90 1.39 -8.64
CA GLU A 170 21.70 2.39 -7.91
C GLU A 170 21.59 3.83 -8.44
N GLY A 171 20.56 4.14 -9.24
CA GLY A 171 20.38 5.47 -9.82
C GLY A 171 19.57 6.46 -8.96
N SER A 172 18.98 6.00 -7.86
CA SER A 172 18.04 6.79 -7.05
C SER A 172 18.66 8.06 -6.44
N GLU A 173 19.92 8.03 -6.02
CA GLU A 173 20.61 9.22 -5.50
C GLU A 173 20.77 10.30 -6.57
N LYS A 174 21.13 9.88 -7.80
CA LYS A 174 21.29 10.79 -8.92
C LYS A 174 19.94 11.31 -9.43
N ALA A 175 18.91 10.46 -9.43
CA ALA A 175 17.54 10.87 -9.70
C ALA A 175 17.07 11.95 -8.71
N LEU A 176 17.34 11.74 -7.41
CA LEU A 176 16.99 12.67 -6.35
C LEU A 176 17.64 14.04 -6.56
N LEU A 177 18.90 14.07 -6.99
CA LEU A 177 19.60 15.32 -7.28
C LEU A 177 18.91 16.12 -8.39
N TYR A 178 18.57 15.48 -9.52
CA TYR A 178 17.88 16.16 -10.62
C TYR A 178 16.50 16.66 -10.20
N LEU A 179 15.74 15.84 -9.51
CA LEU A 179 14.37 16.19 -9.10
C LEU A 179 14.34 17.29 -8.02
N LYS A 180 15.29 17.28 -7.07
CA LYS A 180 15.44 18.38 -6.10
C LYS A 180 15.81 19.70 -6.78
N ARG A 181 16.61 19.65 -7.86
CA ARG A 181 16.90 20.85 -8.67
C ARG A 181 15.66 21.38 -9.37
N ALA A 182 14.86 20.51 -10.01
CA ALA A 182 13.58 20.93 -10.59
C ALA A 182 12.67 21.58 -9.54
N LYS A 183 12.59 20.99 -8.34
CA LYS A 183 11.79 21.54 -7.23
C LYS A 183 12.24 22.96 -6.86
N LEU A 184 13.53 23.15 -6.64
CA LEU A 184 14.09 24.44 -6.24
C LEU A 184 13.91 25.52 -7.34
N ILE A 185 14.07 25.14 -8.61
CA ILE A 185 13.86 26.05 -9.74
C ILE A 185 12.41 26.50 -9.81
N PHE A 186 11.46 25.58 -9.69
CA PHE A 186 10.04 25.94 -9.70
C PHE A 186 9.68 26.85 -8.52
N GLU A 187 10.14 26.53 -7.31
CA GLU A 187 9.87 27.34 -6.11
C GLU A 187 10.49 28.75 -6.18
N SER A 188 11.53 28.92 -7.00
CA SER A 188 12.21 30.21 -7.20
C SER A 188 11.56 31.06 -8.29
N VAL A 189 11.27 30.46 -9.46
CA VAL A 189 10.88 31.20 -10.68
C VAL A 189 9.76 30.55 -11.49
N GLY A 190 9.26 29.39 -11.06
CA GLY A 190 8.21 28.65 -11.74
C GLY A 190 6.87 29.37 -11.66
N GLN A 191 6.38 29.84 -12.81
CA GLN A 191 5.09 30.49 -12.93
C GLN A 191 4.38 30.03 -14.20
N GLY A 192 3.04 30.00 -14.15
CA GLY A 192 2.20 29.61 -15.27
C GLY A 192 1.80 28.13 -15.28
N PRO A 193 0.75 27.78 -16.04
CA PRO A 193 0.14 26.46 -15.99
C PRO A 193 1.08 25.33 -16.43
N GLU A 194 1.96 25.57 -17.41
CA GLU A 194 2.92 24.57 -17.90
C GLU A 194 4.01 24.29 -16.86
N ALA A 195 4.49 25.32 -16.17
CA ALA A 195 5.43 25.16 -15.06
C ALA A 195 4.76 24.44 -13.87
N ASP A 196 3.50 24.77 -13.57
CA ASP A 196 2.70 24.12 -12.53
C ASP A 196 2.52 22.61 -12.82
N ALA A 197 2.29 22.24 -14.08
CA ALA A 197 2.21 20.85 -14.52
C ALA A 197 3.56 20.14 -14.40
N ALA A 198 4.65 20.77 -14.86
CA ALA A 198 6.00 20.24 -14.74
C ALA A 198 6.41 20.02 -13.27
N TYR A 199 6.06 20.93 -12.37
CA TYR A 199 6.35 20.76 -10.94
C TYR A 199 5.50 19.68 -10.28
N THR A 200 4.24 19.53 -10.68
CA THR A 200 3.41 18.40 -10.21
C THR A 200 4.05 17.06 -10.62
N MET A 201 4.62 16.99 -11.83
CA MET A 201 5.42 15.85 -12.27
C MET A 201 6.71 15.69 -11.42
N THR A 202 7.40 16.78 -11.08
CA THR A 202 8.56 16.75 -10.17
C THR A 202 8.22 16.11 -8.84
N LEU A 203 7.12 16.54 -8.19
CA LEU A 203 6.70 15.99 -6.90
C LEU A 203 6.31 14.51 -7.00
N TYR A 204 5.61 14.12 -8.06
CA TYR A 204 5.24 12.73 -8.30
C TYR A 204 6.48 11.81 -8.41
N PHE A 205 7.52 12.25 -9.13
CA PHE A 205 8.75 11.47 -9.24
C PHE A 205 9.65 11.58 -8.01
N LEU A 206 9.66 12.70 -7.29
CA LEU A 206 10.30 12.80 -5.98
C LEU A 206 9.71 11.76 -5.03
N ALA A 207 8.39 11.62 -4.98
CA ALA A 207 7.74 10.60 -4.16
C ALA A 207 8.25 9.19 -4.45
N GLN A 208 8.34 8.82 -5.73
CA GLN A 208 8.85 7.51 -6.14
C GLN A 208 10.33 7.32 -5.78
N THR A 209 11.16 8.34 -5.98
CA THR A 209 12.59 8.28 -5.66
C THR A 209 12.83 8.20 -4.15
N TYR A 210 12.10 8.97 -3.34
CA TYR A 210 12.16 8.87 -1.88
C TYR A 210 11.71 7.48 -1.39
N ALA A 211 10.62 6.94 -1.94
CA ALA A 211 10.16 5.59 -1.62
C ALA A 211 11.21 4.52 -1.97
N ALA A 212 11.86 4.64 -3.14
CA ALA A 212 12.94 3.74 -3.55
C ALA A 212 14.19 3.83 -2.66
N LEU A 213 14.40 4.96 -1.98
CA LEU A 213 15.47 5.17 -0.99
C LEU A 213 15.08 4.76 0.44
N GLY A 214 13.84 4.30 0.65
CA GLY A 214 13.32 3.95 1.98
C GLY A 214 12.91 5.15 2.84
N ASP A 215 12.89 6.37 2.30
CA ASP A 215 12.42 7.57 2.98
C ASP A 215 10.91 7.76 2.75
N GLY A 216 10.12 6.98 3.50
CA GLY A 216 8.66 7.02 3.40
C GLY A 216 8.04 8.36 3.81
N ASP A 217 8.71 9.14 4.66
CA ASP A 217 8.17 10.39 5.18
C ASP A 217 8.22 11.47 4.11
N SER A 218 9.39 11.70 3.53
CA SER A 218 9.54 12.61 2.38
C SER A 218 8.71 12.16 1.18
N ALA A 219 8.59 10.84 0.95
CA ALA A 219 7.73 10.30 -0.11
C ALA A 219 6.27 10.69 0.13
N SER A 220 5.75 10.50 1.33
CA SER A 220 4.36 10.83 1.68
C SER A 220 4.05 12.32 1.51
N GLU A 221 4.96 13.21 1.91
CA GLU A 221 4.82 14.66 1.74
C GLU A 221 4.69 15.04 0.26
N CYS A 222 5.52 14.44 -0.59
CA CYS A 222 5.46 14.64 -2.04
C CYS A 222 4.14 14.11 -2.63
N VAL A 223 3.65 12.95 -2.18
CA VAL A 223 2.35 12.40 -2.62
C VAL A 223 1.20 13.33 -2.22
N ILE A 224 1.17 13.82 -0.99
CA ILE A 224 0.13 14.74 -0.50
C ILE A 224 0.09 16.00 -1.35
N GLU A 225 1.24 16.63 -1.58
CA GLU A 225 1.29 17.85 -2.40
C GLU A 225 0.92 17.57 -3.86
N THR A 226 1.32 16.43 -4.42
CA THR A 226 0.91 16.00 -5.76
C THR A 226 -0.62 15.88 -5.85
N LEU A 227 -1.27 15.19 -4.90
CA LEU A 227 -2.72 15.01 -4.88
C LEU A 227 -3.47 16.34 -4.74
N ARG A 228 -2.99 17.24 -3.88
CA ARG A 228 -3.56 18.58 -3.69
C ARG A 228 -3.49 19.39 -4.98
N ARG A 229 -2.34 19.39 -5.64
CA ARG A 229 -2.14 20.11 -6.91
C ARG A 229 -3.01 19.55 -8.03
N GLN A 230 -3.09 18.22 -8.17
CA GLN A 230 -3.95 17.57 -9.16
C GLN A 230 -5.43 17.99 -8.99
N LYS A 231 -5.92 18.00 -7.75
CA LYS A 231 -7.30 18.42 -7.45
C LYS A 231 -7.53 19.92 -7.69
N ARG A 232 -6.54 20.76 -7.35
CA ARG A 232 -6.61 22.22 -7.51
C ARG A 232 -6.59 22.66 -8.98
N PHE A 233 -5.67 22.13 -9.78
CA PHE A 233 -5.43 22.61 -11.14
C PHE A 233 -6.23 21.85 -12.20
N LYS A 234 -6.72 20.64 -11.89
CA LYS A 234 -7.54 19.76 -12.75
C LYS A 234 -6.99 19.41 -14.15
N GLN A 235 -5.87 20.01 -14.58
CA GLN A 235 -5.27 19.80 -15.90
C GLN A 235 -4.89 18.33 -16.18
N VAL A 236 -4.55 17.56 -15.13
CA VAL A 236 -4.16 16.14 -15.23
C VAL A 236 -4.94 15.30 -14.21
N PHE A 237 -6.18 15.67 -13.92
CA PHE A 237 -7.00 14.97 -12.93
C PHE A 237 -7.70 13.76 -13.55
N ASP A 238 -7.38 12.58 -13.01
CA ASP A 238 -8.02 11.32 -13.34
C ASP A 238 -8.54 10.71 -12.04
N THR A 239 -9.86 10.53 -11.95
CA THR A 239 -10.57 10.11 -10.73
C THR A 239 -10.02 8.79 -10.20
N VAL A 240 -9.80 7.81 -11.08
CA VAL A 240 -9.35 6.45 -10.70
C VAL A 240 -7.92 6.50 -10.18
N ARG A 241 -7.00 7.16 -10.90
CA ARG A 241 -5.59 7.31 -10.51
C ARG A 241 -5.45 8.12 -9.23
N TRP A 242 -6.17 9.23 -9.10
CA TRP A 242 -6.15 10.06 -7.90
C TRP A 242 -6.61 9.28 -6.68
N SER A 243 -7.74 8.57 -6.81
CA SER A 243 -8.34 7.79 -5.73
C SER A 243 -7.48 6.58 -5.35
N ARG A 244 -6.81 5.94 -6.32
CA ARG A 244 -5.82 4.88 -6.06
C ARG A 244 -4.59 5.41 -5.31
N ASN A 245 -4.05 6.56 -5.70
CA ASN A 245 -2.93 7.18 -5.00
C ASN A 245 -3.30 7.59 -3.56
N ALA A 246 -4.53 8.06 -3.33
CA ALA A 246 -5.04 8.34 -1.98
C ALA A 246 -5.17 7.05 -1.15
N LEU A 247 -5.67 5.95 -1.75
CA LEU A 247 -5.71 4.63 -1.12
C LEU A 247 -4.30 4.11 -0.76
N GLU A 248 -3.32 4.26 -1.65
CA GLU A 248 -1.92 3.87 -1.40
C GLU A 248 -1.30 4.68 -0.25
N LEU A 249 -1.56 6.00 -0.19
CA LEU A 249 -1.16 6.86 0.92
C LEU A 249 -1.80 6.43 2.25
N SER A 250 -3.01 5.85 2.21
CA SER A 250 -3.68 5.32 3.39
C SER A 250 -2.90 4.18 4.04
N THR A 251 -2.25 3.32 3.23
CA THR A 251 -1.41 2.20 3.68
C THR A 251 -0.17 2.69 4.43
N TYR A 252 0.42 3.81 4.00
CA TYR A 252 1.53 4.44 4.74
C TYR A 252 1.09 4.85 6.15
N TYR A 253 -0.08 5.48 6.28
CA TYR A 253 -0.62 5.87 7.59
C TYR A 253 -1.05 4.69 8.45
N ALA A 254 -1.52 3.60 7.82
CA ALA A 254 -1.81 2.33 8.50
C ALA A 254 -0.57 1.78 9.24
N GLN A 255 0.58 1.76 8.56
CA GLN A 255 1.85 1.27 9.12
C GLN A 255 2.35 2.12 10.31
N LYS A 256 2.04 3.42 10.32
CA LYS A 256 2.38 4.35 11.41
C LYS A 256 1.34 4.41 12.54
N GLY A 257 0.28 3.60 12.47
CA GLY A 257 -0.81 3.63 13.45
C GLY A 257 -1.63 4.92 13.43
N MET A 258 -1.52 5.75 12.39
CA MET A 258 -2.23 7.03 12.26
C MET A 258 -3.61 6.82 11.64
N VAL A 259 -4.52 6.22 12.41
CA VAL A 259 -5.87 5.83 11.96
C VAL A 259 -6.67 7.01 11.41
N GLY A 260 -6.53 8.21 11.99
CA GLY A 260 -7.18 9.42 11.50
C GLY A 260 -6.81 9.75 10.06
N CYS A 261 -5.51 9.80 9.74
CA CYS A 261 -5.03 10.01 8.38
C CYS A 261 -5.40 8.85 7.44
N TRP A 262 -5.35 7.59 7.91
CA TRP A 262 -5.77 6.43 7.14
C TRP A 262 -7.23 6.58 6.68
N LEU A 263 -8.17 6.77 7.61
CA LEU A 263 -9.59 6.90 7.30
C LEU A 263 -9.89 8.16 6.47
N HIS A 264 -9.14 9.25 6.68
CA HIS A 264 -9.24 10.46 5.87
C HIS A 264 -8.90 10.19 4.39
N CYS A 265 -7.80 9.48 4.11
CA CYS A 265 -7.44 9.09 2.76
C CYS A 265 -8.53 8.25 2.07
N LEU A 266 -9.07 7.25 2.79
CA LEU A 266 -10.15 6.40 2.26
C LEU A 266 -11.39 7.21 1.93
N HIS A 267 -11.79 8.11 2.82
CA HIS A 267 -12.94 8.98 2.58
C HIS A 267 -12.71 9.93 1.41
N ALA A 268 -11.50 10.46 1.26
CA ALA A 268 -11.16 11.34 0.15
C ALA A 268 -11.24 10.61 -1.20
N ALA A 269 -10.75 9.37 -1.27
CA ALA A 269 -10.88 8.53 -2.45
C ALA A 269 -12.35 8.21 -2.75
N GLU A 270 -13.13 7.84 -1.75
CA GLU A 270 -14.55 7.51 -1.90
C GLU A 270 -15.38 8.70 -2.41
N LEU A 271 -15.22 9.88 -1.82
CA LEU A 271 -15.92 11.09 -2.27
C LEU A 271 -15.54 11.46 -3.70
N THR A 272 -14.26 11.33 -4.05
CA THR A 272 -13.78 11.63 -5.41
C THR A 272 -14.44 10.70 -6.44
N ILE A 273 -14.57 9.41 -6.13
CA ILE A 273 -15.28 8.45 -6.99
C ILE A 273 -16.78 8.78 -7.07
N GLN A 274 -17.40 9.20 -5.97
CA GLN A 274 -18.82 9.56 -5.92
C GLN A 274 -19.12 10.81 -6.76
N ASP A 275 -18.30 11.85 -6.64
CA ASP A 275 -18.45 13.11 -7.39
C ASP A 275 -18.35 12.91 -8.91
N ASP A 276 -17.60 11.89 -9.36
CA ASP A 276 -17.44 11.54 -10.78
C ASP A 276 -18.54 10.60 -11.31
N SER A 277 -19.25 9.91 -10.40
CA SER A 277 -20.25 8.87 -10.76
C SER A 277 -21.55 9.41 -11.37
N ASP A 278 -21.72 10.73 -11.46
CA ASP A 278 -22.79 11.37 -12.23
C ASP A 278 -22.68 11.08 -13.75
N ASP A 279 -21.50 10.68 -14.25
CA ASP A 279 -21.25 10.27 -15.64
C ASP A 279 -21.38 8.75 -15.87
N LYS A 280 -22.62 8.26 -15.77
CA LYS A 280 -23.27 7.09 -16.43
C LYS A 280 -22.58 5.76 -16.78
N HIS A 281 -21.31 5.46 -16.49
CA HIS A 281 -20.77 4.10 -16.62
C HIS A 281 -19.76 3.79 -15.51
N GLU A 282 -20.20 3.05 -14.48
CA GLU A 282 -19.28 2.36 -13.57
C GLU A 282 -18.39 1.41 -14.37
N THR A 283 -17.10 1.71 -14.43
CA THR A 283 -16.09 0.84 -15.05
C THR A 283 -15.67 -0.26 -14.07
N ASP A 284 -15.07 -1.34 -14.59
CA ASP A 284 -14.49 -2.38 -13.74
C ASP A 284 -13.41 -1.81 -12.80
N ASP A 285 -12.59 -0.87 -13.28
CA ASP A 285 -11.58 -0.18 -12.46
C ASP A 285 -12.17 0.58 -11.28
N VAL A 286 -13.32 1.24 -11.47
CA VAL A 286 -14.03 1.94 -10.39
C VAL A 286 -14.59 0.94 -9.39
N ASN A 287 -15.21 -0.15 -9.85
CA ASN A 287 -15.77 -1.18 -8.97
C ASN A 287 -14.68 -1.89 -8.15
N ARG A 288 -13.54 -2.20 -8.78
CA ARG A 288 -12.37 -2.73 -8.11
C ARG A 288 -11.86 -1.78 -7.03
N LEU A 289 -11.74 -0.50 -7.37
CA LEU A 289 -11.25 0.51 -6.43
C LEU A 289 -12.20 0.69 -5.24
N LYS A 290 -13.51 0.65 -5.46
CA LYS A 290 -14.51 0.64 -4.36
C LYS A 290 -14.31 -0.58 -3.46
N ALA A 291 -14.09 -1.77 -4.02
CA ALA A 291 -13.82 -2.97 -3.24
C ALA A 291 -12.50 -2.86 -2.44
N ASP A 292 -11.44 -2.30 -3.03
CA ASP A 292 -10.16 -2.09 -2.34
C ASP A 292 -10.25 -1.08 -1.20
N ILE A 293 -11.04 0.00 -1.36
CA ILE A 293 -11.35 0.95 -0.29
C ILE A 293 -12.06 0.25 0.87
N GLU A 294 -13.04 -0.63 0.57
CA GLU A 294 -13.75 -1.38 1.60
C GLU A 294 -12.86 -2.40 2.32
N ILE A 295 -11.91 -3.05 1.63
CA ILE A 295 -10.89 -3.90 2.29
C ILE A 295 -10.04 -3.05 3.23
N SER A 296 -9.51 -1.91 2.77
CA SER A 296 -8.68 -1.04 3.60
C SER A 296 -9.45 -0.47 4.81
N ARG A 297 -10.76 -0.18 4.63
CA ARG A 297 -11.65 0.20 5.73
C ARG A 297 -11.79 -0.93 6.75
N ALA A 298 -11.99 -2.16 6.28
CA ALA A 298 -12.05 -3.33 7.15
C ALA A 298 -10.74 -3.54 7.92
N ASP A 299 -9.60 -3.35 7.26
CA ASP A 299 -8.28 -3.43 7.87
C ASP A 299 -8.11 -2.38 8.97
N ALA A 300 -8.55 -1.14 8.75
CA ALA A 300 -8.48 -0.09 9.77
C ALA A 300 -9.22 -0.49 11.06
N PHE A 301 -10.50 -0.84 10.94
CA PHE A 301 -11.32 -1.20 12.09
C PHE A 301 -10.93 -2.56 12.70
N GLY A 302 -10.51 -3.52 11.86
CA GLY A 302 -10.01 -4.82 12.28
C GLY A 302 -8.71 -4.72 13.07
N THR A 303 -7.80 -3.84 12.66
CA THR A 303 -6.53 -3.59 13.35
C THR A 303 -6.75 -2.89 14.69
N ILE A 304 -7.68 -1.92 14.77
CA ILE A 304 -8.08 -1.32 16.06
C ILE A 304 -8.63 -2.40 17.01
N LEU A 305 -9.49 -3.29 16.52
CA LEU A 305 -10.04 -4.40 17.31
C LEU A 305 -8.94 -5.39 17.76
N GLN A 306 -7.99 -5.70 16.89
CA GLN A 306 -6.84 -6.54 17.22
C GLN A 306 -5.95 -5.89 18.28
N ALA A 307 -5.62 -4.60 18.12
CA ALA A 307 -4.84 -3.83 19.08
C ALA A 307 -5.54 -3.77 20.46
N GLY A 308 -6.86 -3.57 20.48
CA GLY A 308 -7.67 -3.69 21.70
C GLY A 308 -7.57 -5.07 22.36
N THR A 309 -7.57 -6.14 21.55
CA THR A 309 -7.40 -7.52 22.02
C THR A 309 -6.03 -7.75 22.65
N ILE A 310 -4.96 -7.18 22.06
CA ILE A 310 -3.59 -7.23 22.60
C ILE A 310 -3.55 -6.56 23.97
N LEU A 311 -4.09 -5.34 24.08
CA LEU A 311 -4.15 -4.59 25.35
C LEU A 311 -4.96 -5.32 26.43
N LEU A 312 -6.11 -5.90 26.06
CA LEU A 312 -6.94 -6.69 26.98
C LEU A 312 -6.17 -7.86 27.61
N ARG A 313 -5.25 -8.46 26.84
CA ARG A 313 -4.40 -9.58 27.27
C ARG A 313 -3.12 -9.14 27.99
N GLY A 314 -2.96 -7.84 28.26
CA GLY A 314 -1.77 -7.28 28.91
C GLY A 314 -0.56 -7.17 27.97
N GLY A 315 -0.76 -7.27 26.65
CA GLY A 315 0.29 -7.06 25.66
C GLY A 315 0.59 -5.57 25.46
N GLN A 316 1.69 -5.30 24.75
CA GLN A 316 2.14 -3.96 24.39
C GLN A 316 1.87 -3.70 22.90
N LEU A 317 1.60 -2.44 22.56
CA LEU A 317 1.45 -1.97 21.19
C LEU A 317 2.74 -1.27 20.74
N GLU A 318 2.95 -1.21 19.43
CA GLU A 318 4.14 -0.62 18.80
C GLU A 318 3.74 0.29 17.63
N ASN A 319 4.70 1.07 17.13
CA ASN A 319 4.61 1.85 15.88
C ASN A 319 3.41 2.81 15.84
N GLY A 320 3.21 3.60 16.90
CA GLY A 320 2.20 4.65 16.97
C GLY A 320 0.84 4.20 17.50
N TRP A 321 0.60 2.88 17.54
CA TRP A 321 -0.62 2.29 18.10
C TRP A 321 -0.70 2.44 19.63
N GLU A 322 0.41 2.69 20.30
CA GLU A 322 0.47 2.95 21.74
C GLU A 322 -0.01 4.36 22.12
N ASN A 323 -0.05 5.31 21.18
CA ASN A 323 -0.35 6.72 21.43
C ASN A 323 -1.70 7.13 20.84
N GLU A 324 -2.66 7.48 21.70
CA GLU A 324 -4.01 7.90 21.30
C GLU A 324 -4.02 9.20 20.49
N GLU A 325 -3.12 10.14 20.77
CA GLU A 325 -3.00 11.38 20.01
C GLU A 325 -2.53 11.09 18.59
N ILE A 326 -1.52 10.22 18.42
CA ILE A 326 -1.01 9.82 17.09
C ILE A 326 -2.10 9.11 16.29
N GLN A 327 -2.85 8.19 16.92
CA GLN A 327 -3.94 7.48 16.25
C GLN A 327 -5.05 8.40 15.73
N THR A 328 -5.39 9.43 16.50
CA THR A 328 -6.53 10.31 16.19
C THR A 328 -6.14 11.52 15.35
N LYS A 329 -4.84 11.85 15.26
CA LYS A 329 -4.35 13.01 14.52
C LYS A 329 -4.63 12.88 13.03
N VAL A 330 -5.20 13.93 12.46
CA VAL A 330 -5.32 14.13 11.01
C VAL A 330 -4.36 15.27 10.64
N THR A 331 -3.23 14.92 10.03
CA THR A 331 -2.18 15.89 9.62
C THR A 331 -2.28 16.28 8.15
N ILE A 332 -3.15 15.62 7.40
CA ILE A 332 -3.32 15.81 5.97
C ILE A 332 -4.65 16.45 5.67
N ASP A 333 -4.68 17.16 4.55
CA ASP A 333 -5.93 17.67 4.00
C ASP A 333 -5.93 17.39 2.50
N LEU A 334 -6.79 16.45 2.12
CA LEU A 334 -7.03 15.99 0.73
C LEU A 334 -8.44 16.37 0.26
N LEU A 335 -9.23 16.91 1.19
CA LEU A 335 -10.58 17.34 0.99
C LEU A 335 -10.57 18.86 1.09
N ASP A 336 -11.49 19.54 0.43
CA ASP A 336 -11.71 20.94 0.82
C ASP A 336 -12.40 20.88 2.18
N GLY A 337 -11.80 21.49 3.22
CA GLY A 337 -12.07 21.25 4.66
C GLY A 337 -13.52 21.21 5.17
N ALA A 338 -14.52 21.48 4.32
CA ALA A 338 -15.94 21.22 4.57
C ALA A 338 -16.37 19.74 4.46
N GLN A 339 -15.56 18.86 3.85
CA GLN A 339 -15.90 17.45 3.59
C GLN A 339 -15.24 16.43 4.54
N VAL A 340 -14.43 16.88 5.52
CA VAL A 340 -13.77 15.95 6.46
C VAL A 340 -14.81 15.31 7.39
N PRO A 341 -14.90 13.97 7.49
CA PRO A 341 -15.81 13.32 8.42
C PRO A 341 -15.47 13.73 9.84
N LYS A 342 -16.47 14.20 10.59
CA LYS A 342 -16.35 14.44 12.04
C LYS A 342 -16.36 13.13 12.84
N THR A 343 -16.12 11.99 12.19
CA THR A 343 -16.17 10.68 12.83
C THR A 343 -15.07 10.62 13.87
N GLN A 344 -15.47 10.50 15.13
CA GLN A 344 -14.53 10.32 16.22
C GLN A 344 -13.78 9.00 16.01
N VAL A 345 -12.48 9.09 15.79
CA VAL A 345 -11.62 7.93 15.61
C VAL A 345 -11.61 7.13 16.91
N VAL A 346 -11.98 5.85 16.83
CA VAL A 346 -11.93 4.93 17.96
C VAL A 346 -10.47 4.47 18.12
N THR A 347 -9.88 4.69 19.29
CA THR A 347 -8.49 4.28 19.57
C THR A 347 -8.45 2.86 20.12
N ALA A 348 -7.33 2.16 19.95
CA ALA A 348 -7.11 0.82 20.50
C ALA A 348 -7.35 0.76 22.02
N GLN A 349 -6.90 1.79 22.74
CA GLN A 349 -7.01 1.93 24.20
C GLN A 349 -8.46 2.04 24.68
N SER A 350 -9.36 2.53 23.82
CA SER A 350 -10.79 2.66 24.15
C SER A 350 -11.55 1.32 24.05
N VAL A 351 -10.99 0.31 23.41
CA VAL A 351 -11.61 -1.01 23.19
C VAL A 351 -11.50 -1.87 24.44
N LYS A 352 -12.32 -1.57 25.45
CA LYS A 352 -12.31 -2.25 26.76
C LYS A 352 -13.51 -3.17 27.01
N THR A 353 -14.52 -3.11 26.15
CA THR A 353 -15.79 -3.82 26.36
C THR A 353 -16.22 -4.54 25.11
N PHE A 354 -17.01 -5.61 25.28
CA PHE A 354 -17.66 -6.32 24.19
C PHE A 354 -18.42 -5.38 23.25
N GLN A 355 -19.12 -4.38 23.79
CA GLN A 355 -19.96 -3.50 22.99
C GLN A 355 -19.12 -2.62 22.04
N VAL A 356 -17.99 -2.08 22.51
CA VAL A 356 -17.07 -1.31 21.64
C VAL A 356 -16.46 -2.22 20.58
N ALA A 357 -15.95 -3.39 20.99
CA ALA A 357 -15.38 -4.39 20.08
C ALA A 357 -16.38 -4.85 19.01
N ARG A 358 -17.66 -4.98 19.39
CA ARG A 358 -18.74 -5.40 18.48
C ARG A 358 -19.05 -4.35 17.41
N GLU A 359 -19.01 -3.06 17.73
CA GLU A 359 -19.25 -2.02 16.71
C GLU A 359 -18.09 -1.93 15.70
N LEU A 360 -16.84 -2.10 16.16
CA LEU A 360 -15.68 -2.26 15.26
C LEU A 360 -15.83 -3.49 14.37
N PHE A 361 -16.17 -4.64 14.97
CA PHE A 361 -16.43 -5.88 14.25
C PHE A 361 -17.50 -5.70 13.16
N LYS A 362 -18.64 -5.08 13.50
CA LYS A 362 -19.74 -4.88 12.54
C LYS A 362 -19.30 -4.02 11.36
N THR A 363 -18.58 -2.93 11.64
CA THR A 363 -18.11 -1.99 10.62
C THR A 363 -17.13 -2.68 9.68
N ALA A 364 -16.12 -3.37 10.23
CA ALA A 364 -15.15 -4.11 9.43
C ALA A 364 -15.81 -5.25 8.64
N ASN A 365 -16.69 -6.04 9.26
CA ASN A 365 -17.34 -7.15 8.61
C ASN A 365 -18.31 -6.69 7.51
N ALA A 366 -19.00 -5.56 7.68
CA ALA A 366 -19.86 -4.99 6.64
C ALA A 366 -19.02 -4.59 5.40
N ALA A 367 -17.89 -3.93 5.61
CA ALA A 367 -16.97 -3.57 4.53
C ALA A 367 -16.43 -4.80 3.80
N LEU A 368 -16.07 -5.87 4.52
CA LEU A 368 -15.66 -7.15 3.91
C LEU A 368 -16.81 -7.82 3.12
N GLU A 369 -18.06 -7.74 3.60
CA GLU A 369 -19.21 -8.24 2.85
C GLU A 369 -19.47 -7.43 1.57
N HIS A 370 -19.15 -6.12 1.55
CA HIS A 370 -19.20 -5.32 0.33
C HIS A 370 -18.09 -5.70 -0.64
N ALA A 371 -16.83 -5.73 -0.19
CA ALA A 371 -15.68 -6.10 -1.02
C ALA A 371 -15.84 -7.49 -1.65
N LYS A 372 -16.40 -8.45 -0.90
CA LYS A 372 -16.65 -9.83 -1.37
C LYS A 372 -17.65 -9.92 -2.53
N GLN A 373 -18.50 -8.91 -2.73
CA GLN A 373 -19.42 -8.88 -3.88
C GLN A 373 -18.68 -8.68 -5.20
N TYR A 374 -17.55 -7.97 -5.17
CA TYR A 374 -16.65 -7.82 -6.31
C TYR A 374 -15.63 -8.97 -6.37
N TYR A 375 -14.92 -9.21 -5.26
CA TYR A 375 -13.93 -10.27 -5.12
C TYR A 375 -14.58 -11.63 -4.82
N VAL A 376 -15.38 -12.11 -5.77
CA VAL A 376 -15.93 -13.47 -5.75
C VAL A 376 -14.83 -14.51 -6.00
N LEU A 377 -15.02 -15.75 -5.55
CA LEU A 377 -13.99 -16.78 -5.64
C LEU A 377 -13.54 -17.06 -7.09
N ASP A 378 -14.49 -17.12 -8.01
CA ASP A 378 -14.21 -17.31 -9.44
C ASP A 378 -13.59 -16.02 -10.02
N GLY A 379 -12.37 -16.11 -10.53
CA GLY A 379 -11.61 -14.95 -11.03
C GLY A 379 -10.75 -14.22 -9.99
N TYR A 380 -11.07 -14.29 -8.69
CA TYR A 380 -10.33 -13.58 -7.62
C TYR A 380 -10.02 -14.47 -6.41
N VAL A 381 -9.49 -15.67 -6.65
CA VAL A 381 -9.27 -16.69 -5.60
C VAL A 381 -8.46 -16.14 -4.41
N THR A 382 -7.37 -15.44 -4.67
CA THR A 382 -6.48 -14.91 -3.62
C THR A 382 -7.16 -13.86 -2.75
N GLU A 383 -7.80 -12.87 -3.35
CA GLU A 383 -8.51 -11.79 -2.66
C GLU A 383 -9.71 -12.35 -1.88
N HIS A 384 -10.45 -13.30 -2.47
CA HIS A 384 -11.59 -13.94 -1.81
C HIS A 384 -11.16 -14.71 -0.55
N ILE A 385 -10.07 -15.49 -0.62
CA ILE A 385 -9.51 -16.19 0.55
C ILE A 385 -9.13 -15.19 1.64
N LYS A 386 -8.41 -14.12 1.29
CA LYS A 386 -7.98 -13.08 2.24
C LYS A 386 -9.18 -12.45 2.96
N ILE A 387 -10.23 -12.10 2.22
CA ILE A 387 -11.46 -11.55 2.80
C ILE A 387 -12.06 -12.52 3.83
N LEU A 388 -12.18 -13.81 3.53
CA LEU A 388 -12.74 -14.79 4.45
C LEU A 388 -11.85 -15.05 5.68
N GLN A 389 -10.53 -15.06 5.53
CA GLN A 389 -9.57 -15.13 6.64
C GLN A 389 -9.65 -13.89 7.53
N GLN A 390 -9.77 -12.70 6.95
CA GLN A 390 -9.98 -11.46 7.69
C GLN A 390 -11.31 -11.50 8.47
N GLN A 391 -12.41 -11.94 7.84
CA GLN A 391 -13.69 -12.13 8.54
C GLN A 391 -13.56 -13.12 9.71
N ALA A 392 -12.86 -14.25 9.52
CA ALA A 392 -12.62 -15.21 10.57
C ALA A 392 -11.75 -14.62 11.72
N THR A 393 -10.78 -13.79 11.39
CA THR A 393 -9.93 -13.07 12.35
C THR A 393 -10.73 -12.04 13.15
N LEU A 394 -11.68 -11.33 12.54
CA LEU A 394 -12.60 -10.43 13.25
C LEU A 394 -13.40 -11.18 14.32
N TYR A 395 -13.92 -12.38 14.01
CA TYR A 395 -14.61 -13.21 15.01
C TYR A 395 -13.67 -13.70 16.12
N LYS A 396 -12.41 -14.03 15.80
CA LYS A 396 -11.39 -14.43 16.79
C LYS A 396 -11.08 -13.30 17.77
N ASN A 397 -10.93 -12.08 17.26
CA ASN A 397 -10.63 -10.92 18.10
C ASN A 397 -11.85 -10.52 18.93
N LEU A 398 -13.05 -10.51 18.34
CA LEU A 398 -14.29 -10.23 19.07
C LEU A 398 -14.53 -11.24 20.22
N SER A 399 -14.22 -12.53 20.03
CA SER A 399 -14.45 -13.55 21.06
C SER A 399 -13.61 -13.36 22.32
N CYS A 400 -12.55 -12.56 22.26
CA CYS A 400 -11.73 -12.22 23.42
C CYS A 400 -12.45 -11.34 24.45
N PHE A 401 -13.52 -10.65 24.02
CA PHE A 401 -14.35 -9.80 24.86
C PHE A 401 -15.67 -10.47 25.27
N GLU A 402 -15.89 -11.74 24.90
CA GLU A 402 -17.15 -12.44 25.14
C GLU A 402 -17.05 -13.40 26.32
N ASP A 403 -17.88 -13.16 27.34
CA ASP A 403 -17.95 -13.98 28.54
C ASP A 403 -18.97 -15.12 28.41
N ASP A 404 -20.01 -14.95 27.58
CA ASP A 404 -21.04 -15.99 27.40
C ASP A 404 -20.50 -17.17 26.58
N PRO A 405 -20.41 -18.38 27.16
CA PRO A 405 -19.82 -19.52 26.47
C PRO A 405 -20.56 -19.92 25.20
N LYS A 406 -21.89 -19.70 25.12
CA LYS A 406 -22.68 -20.07 23.94
C LYS A 406 -22.39 -19.13 22.77
N ARG A 407 -22.29 -17.82 23.02
CA ARG A 407 -21.89 -16.83 22.01
C ARG A 407 -20.45 -17.03 21.57
N PHE A 408 -19.53 -17.31 22.50
CA PHE A 408 -18.15 -17.66 22.19
C PHE A 408 -18.08 -18.84 21.21
N LEU A 409 -18.80 -19.92 21.51
CA LEU A 409 -18.90 -21.09 20.62
C LEU A 409 -19.52 -20.75 19.26
N ALA A 410 -20.54 -19.89 19.23
CA ALA A 410 -21.16 -19.45 17.98
C ALA A 410 -20.19 -18.65 17.09
N MET A 411 -19.34 -17.81 17.67
CA MET A 411 -18.31 -17.05 16.94
C MET A 411 -17.28 -18.00 16.31
N HIS A 412 -16.75 -18.96 17.07
CA HIS A 412 -15.79 -19.94 16.53
C HIS A 412 -16.43 -20.90 15.51
N SER A 413 -17.71 -21.27 15.68
CA SER A 413 -18.44 -22.02 14.66
C SER A 413 -18.66 -21.20 13.38
N ARG A 414 -18.80 -19.87 13.49
CA ARG A 414 -18.87 -19.00 12.32
C ARG A 414 -17.54 -18.90 11.60
N ARG A 415 -16.40 -18.82 12.33
CA ARG A 415 -15.05 -18.95 11.75
C ARG A 415 -14.91 -20.25 10.96
N GLU A 416 -15.32 -21.37 11.55
CA GLU A 416 -15.30 -22.69 10.89
C GLU A 416 -16.08 -22.67 9.58
N LYS A 417 -17.30 -22.14 9.59
CA LYS A 417 -18.16 -22.09 8.39
C LYS A 417 -17.60 -21.24 7.26
N LEU A 418 -16.92 -20.13 7.57
CA LEU A 418 -16.31 -19.26 6.56
C LEU A 418 -15.15 -19.97 5.85
N LEU A 419 -14.34 -20.70 6.61
CA LEU A 419 -13.06 -21.21 6.13
C LEU A 419 -13.12 -22.67 5.64
N ALA A 420 -13.98 -23.51 6.21
CA ALA A 420 -14.00 -24.94 5.91
C ALA A 420 -14.38 -25.25 4.45
N GLN A 421 -15.21 -24.41 3.83
CA GLN A 421 -15.62 -24.59 2.44
C GLN A 421 -14.44 -24.37 1.47
N LEU A 422 -13.55 -23.42 1.75
CA LEU A 422 -12.37 -23.16 0.94
C LEU A 422 -11.47 -24.40 0.83
N LEU A 423 -11.36 -25.20 1.89
CA LEU A 423 -10.56 -26.42 1.86
C LEU A 423 -11.10 -27.47 0.87
N GLU A 424 -12.38 -27.46 0.54
CA GLU A 424 -12.96 -28.39 -0.42
C GLU A 424 -12.86 -27.87 -1.87
N GLU A 425 -12.70 -26.55 -2.05
CA GLU A 425 -12.70 -25.88 -3.36
C GLU A 425 -11.28 -25.56 -3.88
N LEU A 426 -10.31 -25.40 -2.99
CA LEU A 426 -8.94 -25.02 -3.37
C LEU A 426 -8.14 -26.21 -3.91
N ASN A 427 -7.41 -25.97 -5.01
CA ASN A 427 -6.48 -26.93 -5.58
C ASN A 427 -5.15 -26.95 -4.78
N PRO A 428 -4.77 -28.09 -4.17
CA PRO A 428 -3.52 -28.22 -3.40
C PRO A 428 -2.24 -28.02 -4.20
N GLU A 429 -2.26 -28.06 -5.54
CA GLU A 429 -1.07 -27.79 -6.35
C GLU A 429 -0.74 -26.30 -6.43
N PHE A 430 -1.75 -25.42 -6.39
CA PHE A 430 -1.56 -23.97 -6.54
C PHE A 430 -1.70 -23.21 -5.23
N TYR A 431 -2.47 -23.74 -4.27
CA TYR A 431 -2.85 -23.03 -3.06
C TYR A 431 -2.45 -23.76 -1.78
N ASN A 432 -1.36 -24.53 -1.80
CA ASN A 432 -0.92 -25.31 -0.63
C ASN A 432 -0.65 -24.43 0.60
N VAL A 433 -0.05 -23.25 0.39
CA VAL A 433 0.23 -22.28 1.46
C VAL A 433 -1.08 -21.83 2.12
N GLN A 434 -2.08 -21.43 1.32
CA GLN A 434 -3.38 -21.01 1.84
C GLN A 434 -4.11 -22.18 2.50
N ILE A 435 -4.02 -23.40 1.96
CA ILE A 435 -4.61 -24.60 2.58
C ILE A 435 -3.96 -24.89 3.93
N GLN A 436 -2.64 -24.74 4.06
CA GLN A 436 -1.93 -24.89 5.32
C GLN A 436 -2.40 -23.84 6.33
N GLU A 437 -2.40 -22.56 5.97
CA GLU A 437 -2.87 -21.46 6.83
C GLU A 437 -4.32 -21.67 7.31
N ILE A 438 -5.24 -21.91 6.36
CA ILE A 438 -6.67 -22.14 6.65
C ILE A 438 -6.85 -23.37 7.55
N SER A 439 -6.11 -24.45 7.31
CA SER A 439 -6.19 -25.66 8.14
C SER A 439 -5.73 -25.39 9.58
N TYR A 440 -4.68 -24.57 9.76
CA TYR A 440 -4.23 -24.19 11.09
C TYR A 440 -5.24 -23.27 11.81
N GLU A 441 -5.82 -22.30 11.10
CA GLU A 441 -6.85 -21.43 11.66
C GLU A 441 -8.11 -22.21 12.09
N LEU A 442 -8.50 -23.22 11.32
CA LEU A 442 -9.61 -24.12 11.64
C LEU A 442 -9.28 -25.04 12.83
N LEU A 443 -8.03 -25.49 12.92
CA LEU A 443 -7.53 -26.22 14.09
C LEU A 443 -7.61 -25.35 15.36
N ASP A 444 -7.11 -24.11 15.30
CA ASP A 444 -7.20 -23.13 16.39
C ASP A 444 -8.67 -22.89 16.82
N ALA A 445 -9.56 -22.64 15.87
CA ALA A 445 -10.97 -22.46 16.17
C ALA A 445 -11.60 -23.71 16.83
N SER A 446 -11.23 -24.90 16.36
CA SER A 446 -11.71 -26.17 16.91
C SER A 446 -11.20 -26.42 18.33
N MET A 447 -9.95 -26.07 18.61
CA MET A 447 -9.35 -26.15 19.95
C MET A 447 -10.04 -25.20 20.94
N MET A 448 -10.35 -23.97 20.53
CA MET A 448 -11.09 -23.01 21.35
C MET A 448 -12.52 -23.49 21.65
N MET A 449 -13.18 -24.14 20.68
CA MET A 449 -14.49 -24.75 20.91
C MET A 449 -14.41 -25.94 21.86
N LEU A 450 -13.40 -26.82 21.70
CA LEU A 450 -13.20 -27.98 22.57
C LEU A 450 -12.98 -27.54 24.03
N SER A 451 -12.03 -26.64 24.27
CA SER A 451 -11.71 -26.16 25.63
C SER A 451 -12.91 -25.50 26.30
N THR A 452 -13.70 -24.72 25.55
CA THR A 452 -14.90 -24.09 26.07
C THR A 452 -15.98 -25.11 26.41
N ARG A 453 -16.14 -26.16 25.59
CA ARG A 453 -17.07 -27.25 25.89
C ARG A 453 -16.65 -28.03 27.14
N GLU A 454 -15.36 -28.31 27.30
CA GLU A 454 -14.82 -28.96 28.49
C GLU A 454 -15.15 -28.16 29.75
N ARG A 455 -14.89 -26.85 29.75
CA ARG A 455 -15.22 -25.97 30.87
C ARG A 455 -16.72 -25.98 31.20
N ILE A 456 -17.61 -26.05 30.20
CA ILE A 456 -19.07 -26.15 30.44
C ILE A 456 -19.41 -27.50 31.09
N VAL A 457 -18.80 -28.58 30.62
CA VAL A 457 -19.03 -29.96 31.09
C VAL A 457 -18.51 -30.12 32.52
N GLU A 458 -17.35 -29.57 32.86
CA GLU A 458 -16.75 -29.59 34.20
C GLU A 458 -17.62 -28.91 35.27
N GLN A 459 -18.46 -27.94 34.87
CA GLN A 459 -19.38 -27.25 35.77
C GLN A 459 -20.69 -28.02 36.01
N LYS A 460 -20.95 -29.09 35.25
CA LYS A 460 -22.15 -29.90 35.40
C LYS A 460 -21.95 -30.98 36.47
N HIS A 461 -22.98 -31.18 37.28
CA HIS A 461 -22.99 -32.26 38.29
C HIS A 461 -23.15 -33.64 37.65
N GLU A 462 -23.97 -33.74 36.61
CA GLU A 462 -24.20 -34.97 35.84
C GLU A 462 -23.98 -34.70 34.35
N LEU A 463 -23.31 -35.64 33.68
CA LEU A 463 -23.00 -35.57 32.26
C LEU A 463 -24.06 -36.29 31.43
N GLU A 464 -24.63 -35.59 30.47
CA GLU A 464 -25.58 -36.18 29.53
C GLU A 464 -24.86 -36.75 28.30
N LEU A 465 -25.46 -37.74 27.64
CA LEU A 465 -24.96 -38.24 26.36
C LEU A 465 -24.77 -37.14 25.31
N ALA A 466 -25.64 -36.11 25.33
CA ALA A 466 -25.53 -34.97 24.42
C ALA A 466 -24.25 -34.13 24.68
N ASP A 467 -23.74 -34.11 25.90
CA ASP A 467 -22.51 -33.40 26.25
C ASP A 467 -21.29 -34.14 25.70
N LEU A 468 -21.23 -35.45 25.90
CA LEU A 468 -20.16 -36.30 25.37
C LEU A 468 -20.10 -36.27 23.84
N LYS A 469 -21.26 -36.26 23.17
CA LYS A 469 -21.34 -36.11 21.71
C LYS A 469 -20.73 -34.79 21.24
N LYS A 470 -21.03 -33.67 21.90
CA LYS A 470 -20.49 -32.36 21.54
C LYS A 470 -18.98 -32.28 21.72
N ILE A 471 -18.44 -32.89 22.78
CA ILE A 471 -16.99 -33.01 22.98
C ILE A 471 -16.36 -33.81 21.84
N ASN A 472 -16.90 -34.98 21.53
CA ASN A 472 -16.41 -35.81 20.42
C ASN A 472 -16.46 -35.09 19.08
N GLU A 473 -17.55 -34.35 18.79
CA GLU A 473 -17.66 -33.56 17.57
C GLU A 473 -16.54 -32.50 17.48
N CYS A 474 -16.18 -31.85 18.58
CA CYS A 474 -15.03 -30.94 18.61
C CYS A 474 -13.70 -31.68 18.42
N CYS A 475 -13.50 -32.82 19.09
CA CYS A 475 -12.30 -33.64 18.91
C CYS A 475 -12.14 -34.11 17.45
N VAL A 476 -13.23 -34.54 16.79
CA VAL A 476 -13.20 -34.95 15.38
C VAL A 476 -12.76 -33.79 14.47
N ARG A 477 -13.22 -32.56 14.74
CA ARG A 477 -12.76 -31.38 14.00
C ARG A 477 -11.27 -31.11 14.22
N VAL A 478 -10.79 -31.18 15.46
CA VAL A 478 -9.36 -31.04 15.79
C VAL A 478 -8.53 -32.07 15.01
N VAL A 479 -8.94 -33.33 15.01
CA VAL A 479 -8.29 -34.39 14.23
C VAL A 479 -8.32 -34.10 12.74
N LYS A 480 -9.48 -33.73 12.17
CA LYS A 480 -9.65 -33.41 10.74
C LYS A 480 -8.70 -32.30 10.31
N TYR A 481 -8.77 -31.13 10.97
CA TYR A 481 -8.01 -29.96 10.55
C TYR A 481 -6.53 -30.06 10.90
N GLY A 482 -6.18 -30.68 12.04
CA GLY A 482 -4.79 -30.96 12.39
C GLY A 482 -4.10 -31.91 11.41
N THR A 483 -4.79 -32.97 11.00
CA THR A 483 -4.25 -33.91 10.01
C THR A 483 -4.01 -33.22 8.67
N ARG A 484 -4.99 -32.43 8.21
CA ARG A 484 -4.89 -31.69 6.95
C ARG A 484 -3.79 -30.63 6.97
N TYR A 485 -3.65 -29.90 8.08
CA TYR A 485 -2.51 -29.01 8.29
C TYR A 485 -1.18 -29.75 8.15
N GLY A 486 -1.05 -30.91 8.83
CA GLY A 486 0.17 -31.71 8.79
C GLY A 486 0.50 -32.26 7.39
N GLU A 487 -0.51 -32.61 6.59
CA GLU A 487 -0.33 -33.00 5.19
C GLU A 487 0.16 -31.83 4.33
N ALA A 488 -0.46 -30.65 4.45
CA ALA A 488 -0.07 -29.46 3.71
C ALA A 488 1.34 -28.98 4.09
N PHE A 489 1.67 -29.04 5.39
CA PHE A 489 3.01 -28.74 5.91
C PHE A 489 4.08 -29.65 5.29
N ARG A 490 3.86 -30.98 5.30
CA ARG A 490 4.81 -31.92 4.70
C ARG A 490 5.00 -31.68 3.20
N LYS A 491 3.91 -31.36 2.48
CA LYS A 491 4.00 -31.01 1.06
C LYS A 491 4.84 -29.76 0.82
N ALA A 492 4.69 -28.72 1.65
CA ALA A 492 5.50 -27.51 1.58
C ALA A 492 6.98 -27.81 1.85
N GLU A 493 7.25 -28.56 2.92
CA GLU A 493 8.60 -28.97 3.33
C GLU A 493 9.32 -29.77 2.24
N GLU A 494 8.66 -30.71 1.58
CA GLU A 494 9.22 -31.46 0.45
C GLU A 494 9.62 -30.57 -0.75
N LEU A 495 8.97 -29.42 -0.92
CA LEU A 495 9.32 -28.44 -1.96
C LEU A 495 10.48 -27.56 -1.53
N ASP A 496 10.49 -27.12 -0.27
CA ASP A 496 11.58 -26.32 0.30
C ASP A 496 12.90 -27.08 0.36
N GLU A 497 12.87 -28.36 0.75
CA GLU A 497 14.06 -29.22 0.75
C GLU A 497 14.70 -29.34 -0.65
N LYS A 498 13.88 -29.42 -1.71
CA LYS A 498 14.37 -29.45 -3.10
C LYS A 498 15.04 -28.13 -3.51
N SER A 499 14.62 -27.03 -2.90
CA SER A 499 15.18 -25.69 -3.10
C SER A 499 16.35 -25.35 -2.15
N GLY A 500 16.71 -26.26 -1.24
CA GLY A 500 17.77 -26.05 -0.25
C GLY A 500 17.36 -25.18 0.95
N ASN A 501 16.08 -24.85 1.08
CA ASN A 501 15.54 -24.16 2.25
C ASN A 501 15.35 -25.14 3.40
N LYS A 502 15.49 -24.65 4.64
CA LYS A 502 15.25 -25.43 5.85
C LYS A 502 14.08 -24.84 6.60
N THR A 503 13.16 -25.71 7.01
CA THR A 503 12.10 -25.42 7.98
C THR A 503 12.69 -24.79 9.24
N SER A 504 12.14 -23.65 9.65
CA SER A 504 12.53 -22.98 10.87
C SER A 504 12.05 -23.75 12.12
N ASP A 505 12.70 -23.50 13.26
CA ASP A 505 12.29 -24.10 14.54
C ASP A 505 10.85 -23.68 14.92
N GLU A 506 10.40 -22.49 14.53
CA GLU A 506 9.05 -21.99 14.79
C GLU A 506 8.00 -22.72 13.96
N GLU A 507 8.24 -22.90 12.66
CA GLU A 507 7.38 -23.69 11.77
C GLU A 507 7.29 -25.14 12.23
N LEU A 508 8.43 -25.73 12.57
CA LEU A 508 8.51 -27.08 13.10
C LEU A 508 7.75 -27.22 14.43
N SER A 509 7.86 -26.25 15.32
CA SER A 509 7.12 -26.25 16.59
C SER A 509 5.61 -26.23 16.37
N THR A 510 5.14 -25.46 15.38
CA THR A 510 3.72 -25.38 15.02
C THR A 510 3.23 -26.71 14.44
N TYR A 511 4.06 -27.39 13.65
CA TYR A 511 3.80 -28.75 13.18
C TYR A 511 3.69 -29.77 14.30
N LEU A 512 4.66 -29.81 15.22
CA LEU A 512 4.63 -30.73 16.35
C LEU A 512 3.44 -30.47 17.29
N ARG A 513 3.08 -29.20 17.47
CA ARG A 513 1.91 -28.80 18.27
C ARG A 513 0.59 -29.24 17.66
N SER A 514 0.49 -29.28 16.32
CA SER A 514 -0.68 -29.87 15.67
C SER A 514 -0.82 -31.36 15.99
N HIS A 515 0.27 -32.13 16.00
CA HIS A 515 0.28 -33.54 16.39
C HIS A 515 -0.12 -33.73 17.86
N PHE A 516 0.40 -32.90 18.75
CA PHE A 516 0.04 -32.91 20.17
C PHE A 516 -1.44 -32.61 20.40
N TYR A 517 -2.03 -31.69 19.63
CA TYR A 517 -3.47 -31.42 19.69
C TYR A 517 -4.30 -32.61 19.22
N ILE A 518 -3.88 -33.29 18.15
CA ILE A 518 -4.53 -34.53 17.68
C ILE A 518 -4.46 -35.62 18.76
N ALA A 519 -3.29 -35.83 19.36
CA ALA A 519 -3.10 -36.81 20.45
C ALA A 519 -4.05 -36.56 21.62
N ASN A 520 -4.16 -35.29 22.04
CA ASN A 520 -5.08 -34.88 23.10
C ASN A 520 -6.55 -35.01 22.71
N ALA A 521 -6.91 -34.71 21.45
CA ALA A 521 -8.27 -34.86 20.98
C ALA A 521 -8.73 -36.32 21.08
N TYR A 522 -7.92 -37.27 20.62
CA TYR A 522 -8.21 -38.71 20.77
C TYR A 522 -8.30 -39.12 22.24
N ARG A 523 -7.41 -38.64 23.10
CA ARG A 523 -7.45 -38.91 24.55
C ARG A 523 -8.78 -38.49 25.20
N LYS A 524 -9.34 -37.37 24.71
CA LYS A 524 -10.57 -36.74 25.20
C LYS A 524 -11.84 -37.32 24.57
N MET A 525 -11.74 -38.20 23.56
CA MET A 525 -12.92 -38.82 22.97
C MET A 525 -13.53 -39.87 23.89
N HIS A 526 -14.85 -39.89 23.94
CA HIS A 526 -15.64 -40.81 24.75
C HIS A 526 -16.42 -41.78 23.87
N ALA A 527 -16.31 -43.08 24.14
CA ALA A 527 -17.18 -44.06 23.51
C ALA A 527 -18.66 -43.81 23.91
N PRO A 528 -19.65 -44.06 23.03
CA PRO A 528 -21.06 -43.96 23.39
C PRO A 528 -21.38 -44.86 24.60
N PRO A 529 -22.24 -44.44 25.54
CA PRO A 529 -22.67 -45.26 26.67
C PRO A 529 -23.25 -46.59 26.19
N GLY A 530 -22.84 -47.69 26.82
CA GLY A 530 -23.24 -49.05 26.44
C GLY A 530 -22.42 -49.67 25.28
N SER A 531 -21.42 -48.95 24.75
CA SER A 531 -20.44 -49.54 23.83
C SER A 531 -19.53 -50.53 24.57
N ASN A 532 -19.00 -51.51 23.84
CA ASN A 532 -17.96 -52.41 24.36
C ASN A 532 -16.74 -51.58 24.82
N PRO A 533 -16.12 -51.87 25.99
CA PRO A 533 -14.86 -51.27 26.45
C PRO A 533 -13.78 -51.13 25.36
N GLN A 534 -13.75 -52.03 24.38
CA GLN A 534 -12.87 -51.96 23.21
C GLN A 534 -13.02 -50.66 22.40
N ALA A 535 -14.21 -50.05 22.34
CA ALA A 535 -14.43 -48.79 21.63
C ALA A 535 -13.66 -47.62 22.25
N GLN A 536 -13.56 -47.57 23.59
CA GLN A 536 -12.75 -46.56 24.28
C GLN A 536 -11.25 -46.84 24.11
N ALA A 537 -10.87 -48.12 24.10
CA ALA A 537 -9.49 -48.53 23.91
C ALA A 537 -8.92 -48.07 22.55
N VAL A 538 -9.72 -48.07 21.48
CA VAL A 538 -9.30 -47.58 20.15
C VAL A 538 -8.86 -46.12 20.19
N PHE A 539 -9.61 -45.23 20.86
CA PHE A 539 -9.23 -43.82 20.97
C PHE A 539 -7.95 -43.62 21.78
N LEU A 540 -7.78 -44.38 22.86
CA LEU A 540 -6.56 -44.34 23.68
C LEU A 540 -5.33 -44.88 22.92
N GLN A 541 -5.51 -45.93 22.10
CA GLN A 541 -4.44 -46.46 21.24
C GLN A 541 -4.00 -45.42 20.19
N GLU A 542 -4.94 -44.76 19.53
CA GLU A 542 -4.60 -43.68 18.59
C GLU A 542 -3.92 -42.50 19.31
N SER A 543 -4.42 -42.10 20.48
CA SER A 543 -3.78 -41.06 21.30
C SER A 543 -2.32 -41.40 21.61
N LEU A 544 -2.04 -42.62 22.06
CA LEU A 544 -0.69 -43.10 22.35
C LEU A 544 0.22 -43.02 21.12
N LYS A 545 -0.24 -43.52 19.97
CA LYS A 545 0.49 -43.48 18.70
C LYS A 545 0.89 -42.06 18.30
N TRP A 546 -0.01 -41.09 18.48
CA TRP A 546 0.28 -39.68 18.19
C TRP A 546 1.28 -39.07 19.17
N PHE A 547 1.20 -39.39 20.47
CA PHE A 547 2.20 -38.93 21.45
C PHE A 547 3.59 -39.51 21.18
N GLU A 548 3.68 -40.81 20.86
CA GLU A 548 4.93 -41.47 20.46
C GLU A 548 5.52 -40.82 19.21
N THR A 549 4.68 -40.57 18.19
CA THR A 549 5.09 -39.91 16.95
C THR A 549 5.59 -38.49 17.21
N THR A 550 4.88 -37.71 18.03
CA THR A 550 5.26 -36.35 18.39
C THR A 550 6.61 -36.31 19.10
N THR A 551 6.81 -37.18 20.09
CA THR A 551 8.06 -37.27 20.87
C THR A 551 9.23 -37.71 19.99
N ARG A 552 9.01 -38.68 19.11
CA ARG A 552 10.01 -39.16 18.15
C ARG A 552 10.43 -38.04 17.19
N LEU A 553 9.47 -37.37 16.55
CA LEU A 553 9.75 -36.28 15.61
C LEU A 553 10.47 -35.12 16.30
N ALA A 554 10.05 -34.75 17.51
CA ALA A 554 10.72 -33.73 18.30
C ALA A 554 12.20 -34.09 18.58
N ALA A 555 12.48 -35.34 18.98
CA ALA A 555 13.84 -35.79 19.25
C ALA A 555 14.73 -35.86 17.99
N GLU A 556 14.14 -36.18 16.83
CA GLU A 556 14.85 -36.26 15.54
C GLU A 556 15.15 -34.89 14.96
N ARG A 557 14.25 -33.91 15.17
CA ARG A 557 14.23 -32.67 14.37
C ARG A 557 14.50 -31.39 15.15
N LEU A 558 14.27 -31.35 16.47
CA LEU A 558 14.60 -30.18 17.28
C LEU A 558 16.05 -30.25 17.80
N PRO A 559 16.70 -29.09 18.00
CA PRO A 559 17.98 -29.04 18.70
C PRO A 559 17.91 -29.69 20.08
N LYS A 560 18.99 -30.35 20.50
CA LYS A 560 19.10 -30.90 21.87
C LYS A 560 18.91 -29.77 22.89
N ASN A 561 18.04 -30.00 23.88
CA ASN A 561 17.65 -29.04 24.91
C ASN A 561 16.94 -27.78 24.37
N SER A 562 16.27 -27.86 23.22
CA SER A 562 15.43 -26.75 22.75
C SER A 562 14.36 -26.42 23.80
N PRO A 563 14.21 -25.14 24.20
CA PRO A 563 13.12 -24.71 25.08
C PRO A 563 11.77 -24.69 24.33
N VAL A 564 11.81 -24.69 23.00
CA VAL A 564 10.64 -24.70 22.14
C VAL A 564 9.94 -26.05 22.29
N PHE A 565 8.63 -26.03 22.56
CA PHE A 565 7.80 -27.23 22.67
C PHE A 565 8.17 -28.18 23.83
N ALA A 566 8.98 -27.71 24.79
CA ALA A 566 9.51 -28.54 25.87
C ALA A 566 8.41 -29.02 26.85
N GLU A 567 7.41 -28.19 27.12
CA GLU A 567 6.30 -28.54 28.00
C GLU A 567 5.41 -29.62 27.37
N GLU A 568 5.07 -29.47 26.10
CA GLU A 568 4.28 -30.46 25.36
C GLU A 568 5.01 -31.80 25.22
N ILE A 569 6.34 -31.80 25.04
CA ILE A 569 7.16 -33.02 25.05
C ILE A 569 7.08 -33.72 26.41
N LYS A 570 7.22 -32.97 27.51
CA LYS A 570 7.11 -33.53 28.86
C LYS A 570 5.74 -34.18 29.07
N ILE A 571 4.66 -33.48 28.71
CA ILE A 571 3.30 -34.03 28.79
C ILE A 571 3.17 -35.28 27.91
N SER A 572 3.73 -35.25 26.70
CA SER A 572 3.68 -36.40 25.79
C SER A 572 4.37 -37.63 26.38
N GLN A 573 5.54 -37.46 27.02
CA GLN A 573 6.27 -38.54 27.70
C GLN A 573 5.49 -39.12 28.87
N GLU A 574 4.90 -38.27 29.72
CA GLU A 574 4.04 -38.71 30.82
C GLU A 574 2.83 -39.50 30.32
N MET A 575 2.21 -39.06 29.22
CA MET A 575 1.05 -39.77 28.62
C MET A 575 1.43 -41.11 28.00
N ILE A 576 2.63 -41.24 27.42
CA ILE A 576 3.16 -42.50 26.88
C ILE A 576 3.32 -43.55 28.00
N GLU A 577 3.65 -43.13 29.22
CA GLU A 577 3.74 -44.05 30.37
C GLU A 577 2.35 -44.40 30.94
N LEU A 578 1.44 -43.42 30.99
CA LEU A 578 0.13 -43.55 31.64
C LEU A 578 -0.89 -44.34 30.80
N ILE A 579 -1.01 -44.05 29.50
CA ILE A 579 -2.06 -44.61 28.64
C ILE A 579 -1.98 -46.15 28.55
N PRO A 580 -0.79 -46.79 28.42
CA PRO A 580 -0.70 -48.25 28.43
C PRO A 580 -1.22 -48.90 29.71
N ALA A 581 -1.09 -48.24 30.87
CA ALA A 581 -1.65 -48.73 32.13
C ALA A 581 -3.18 -48.68 32.14
N GLN A 582 -3.77 -47.61 31.59
CA GLN A 582 -5.22 -47.48 31.40
C GLN A 582 -5.77 -48.53 30.42
N LEU A 583 -5.07 -48.77 29.31
CA LEU A 583 -5.44 -49.79 28.34
C LEU A 583 -5.44 -51.19 28.95
N ARG A 584 -4.43 -51.54 29.76
CA ARG A 584 -4.40 -52.84 30.45
C ARG A 584 -5.61 -53.01 31.36
N THR A 585 -5.96 -52.01 32.15
CA THR A 585 -7.13 -52.08 33.05
C THR A 585 -8.45 -52.25 32.31
N MET A 586 -8.59 -51.71 31.10
CA MET A 586 -9.78 -51.90 30.24
C MET A 586 -9.87 -53.28 29.56
N VAL A 587 -8.78 -54.05 29.50
CA VAL A 587 -8.76 -55.40 28.90
C VAL A 587 -9.04 -56.49 29.95
N TYR A 588 -8.81 -56.21 31.23
CA TYR A 588 -9.05 -57.13 32.35
C TYR A 588 -10.44 -56.99 32.99
N HIS A 589 -11.25 -56.06 32.49
CA HIS A 589 -12.66 -55.85 32.83
C HIS A 589 -13.51 -56.00 31.56
#